data_AF-A0A9E3NBR4-F1
#
_entry.id   AF-A0A9E3NBR4-F1
#
_cell.length_a   1.000
_cell.length_b   1.000
_cell.length_c   1.000
_cell.angle_alpha   90.00
_cell.angle_beta   90.00
_cell.angle_gamma   90.00
#
_symmetry.space_group_name_H-M   'P 1'
#
loop_
_entity.id
_entity.type
_entity.pdbx_description
1 polymer ?
#
loop_
_entity_poly.entity_id
_entity_poly.type
_entity_poly.pdbx_seq_one_letter_code
_entity_poly.pdbx_strand_id
1 'polypeptide(L)'
;MHQALHIAPVAAALHASGVAQVEAFVLYEDAVPKLAEMLTALGAGGIPILAMNLPRPIAALASYSGRFEAMKLPKLLYWQRRLRRFDAIVTAERTTTILKRLPGRQPLLIHIPHGAGDRAKGFEPRLRLFDEVITAGEKDRRRMVAEGLVRPEHCHATGYIKLAAVERLYPMPDIGTPLSPERPTILYNPHFARKMSSWTRFGEALADRIIAEGRYNLIVAPHVRLQERLSAEESD
;
A
#
# COMPACT_ATOMS: atom_id res chain seq x y z
N MET A 1 4.35 -5.16 3.01
CA MET A 1 4.15 -4.22 4.14
C MET A 1 3.39 -2.94 3.79
N HIS A 2 3.82 -2.15 2.80
CA HIS A 2 3.28 -0.80 2.55
C HIS A 2 1.75 -0.74 2.38
N GLN A 3 1.15 -1.78 1.78
CA GLN A 3 -0.30 -1.85 1.58
C GLN A 3 -1.10 -2.01 2.89
N ALA A 4 -0.50 -2.57 3.95
CA ALA A 4 -1.18 -2.75 5.23
C ALA A 4 -1.57 -1.40 5.86
N LEU A 5 -0.80 -0.33 5.64
CA LEU A 5 -1.12 1.02 6.11
C LEU A 5 -2.39 1.61 5.48
N HIS A 6 -2.88 1.04 4.37
CA HIS A 6 -4.15 1.47 3.76
C HIS A 6 -5.36 0.69 4.29
N ILE A 7 -5.15 -0.48 4.93
CA ILE A 7 -6.24 -1.39 5.33
C ILE A 7 -6.35 -1.52 6.86
N ALA A 8 -5.22 -1.62 7.58
CA ALA A 8 -5.21 -1.81 9.02
C ALA A 8 -5.99 -0.70 9.80
N PRO A 9 -5.87 0.59 9.47
CA PRO A 9 -6.68 1.63 10.13
C PRO A 9 -8.18 1.47 9.89
N VAL A 10 -8.57 1.01 8.70
CA VAL A 10 -9.98 0.76 8.35
C VAL A 10 -10.51 -0.44 9.14
N ALA A 11 -9.73 -1.52 9.20
CA ALA A 11 -10.06 -2.69 10.01
C ALA A 11 -10.24 -2.30 11.50
N ALA A 12 -9.32 -1.50 12.04
CA ALA A 12 -9.39 -1.00 13.41
C ALA A 12 -10.62 -0.10 13.65
N ALA A 13 -10.92 0.81 12.73
CA ALA A 13 -12.11 1.68 12.84
C ALA A 13 -13.42 0.88 12.77
N LEU A 14 -13.52 -0.10 11.86
CA LEU A 14 -14.68 -0.99 11.77
C LEU A 14 -14.85 -1.81 13.05
N HIS A 15 -13.77 -2.36 13.58
CA HIS A 15 -13.77 -3.12 14.84
C HIS A 15 -14.23 -2.24 16.01
N ALA A 16 -13.67 -1.04 16.16
CA ALA A 16 -14.03 -0.10 17.22
C ALA A 16 -15.49 0.37 17.13
N SER A 17 -16.04 0.50 15.92
CA SER A 17 -17.43 0.94 15.72
C SER A 17 -18.48 -0.13 16.09
N GLY A 18 -18.08 -1.41 16.19
CA GLY A 18 -18.99 -2.51 16.48
C GLY A 18 -19.99 -2.86 15.36
N VAL A 19 -19.95 -2.16 14.22
CA VAL A 19 -20.92 -2.36 13.12
C VAL A 19 -20.66 -3.64 12.31
N ALA A 20 -19.47 -4.23 12.43
CA ALA A 20 -19.07 -5.42 11.70
C ALA A 20 -18.11 -6.30 12.51
N GLN A 21 -18.21 -7.61 12.30
CA GLN A 21 -17.15 -8.54 12.70
C GLN A 21 -16.03 -8.47 11.66
N VAL A 22 -14.80 -8.25 12.14
CA VAL A 22 -13.64 -8.02 11.27
C VAL A 22 -12.68 -9.20 11.41
N GLU A 23 -12.29 -9.80 10.29
CA GLU A 23 -11.16 -10.72 10.18
C GLU A 23 -10.17 -10.19 9.14
N ALA A 24 -8.88 -10.32 9.42
CA ALA A 24 -7.82 -9.91 8.52
C ALA A 24 -7.16 -11.12 7.85
N PHE A 25 -6.92 -11.03 6.54
CA PHE A 25 -6.26 -12.08 5.76
C PHE A 25 -4.94 -11.57 5.19
N VAL A 26 -3.87 -12.31 5.43
CA VAL A 26 -2.54 -12.02 4.85
C VAL A 26 -2.12 -13.16 3.92
N LEU A 27 -1.37 -12.82 2.88
CA LEU A 27 -0.91 -13.82 1.91
C LEU A 27 0.19 -14.72 2.47
N TYR A 28 1.01 -14.21 3.37
CA TYR A 28 2.21 -14.85 3.87
C TYR A 28 2.23 -14.78 5.39
N GLU A 29 2.77 -15.82 6.01
CA GLU A 29 2.74 -16.01 7.47
C GLU A 29 3.67 -15.03 8.21
N ASP A 30 4.78 -14.65 7.57
CA ASP A 30 5.70 -13.61 8.03
C ASP A 30 5.06 -12.21 8.15
N ALA A 31 3.94 -11.98 7.46
CA ALA A 31 3.18 -10.73 7.57
C ALA A 31 2.25 -10.69 8.79
N VAL A 32 1.98 -11.82 9.45
CA VAL A 32 1.07 -11.89 10.60
C VAL A 32 1.57 -11.07 11.79
N PRO A 33 2.83 -11.22 12.27
CA PRO A 33 3.29 -10.51 13.46
C PRO A 33 3.26 -8.99 13.26
N LYS A 34 3.67 -8.52 12.08
CA LYS A 34 3.68 -7.10 11.74
C LYS A 34 2.27 -6.51 11.68
N LEU A 35 1.31 -7.23 11.09
CA LEU A 35 -0.07 -6.76 11.07
C LEU A 35 -0.68 -6.77 12.48
N ALA A 36 -0.37 -7.78 13.30
CA ALA A 36 -0.81 -7.85 14.70
C ALA A 36 -0.30 -6.67 15.53
N GLU A 37 0.99 -6.34 15.39
CA GLU A 37 1.60 -5.16 16.00
C GLU A 37 0.88 -3.87 15.59
N MET A 38 0.67 -3.67 14.28
CA MET A 38 -0.04 -2.49 13.76
C MET A 38 -1.47 -2.39 14.29
N LEU A 39 -2.23 -3.50 14.27
CA LEU A 39 -3.61 -3.51 14.77
C LEU A 39 -3.66 -3.29 16.29
N THR A 40 -2.71 -3.83 17.04
CA THR A 40 -2.58 -3.59 18.49
C THR A 40 -2.33 -2.12 18.78
N ALA A 41 -1.38 -1.49 18.07
CA ALA A 41 -1.09 -0.06 18.20
C ALA A 41 -2.29 0.83 17.81
N LEU A 42 -3.19 0.33 16.94
CA LEU A 42 -4.45 1.01 16.58
C LEU A 42 -5.63 0.67 17.51
N GLY A 43 -5.40 -0.03 18.63
CA GLY A 43 -6.44 -0.40 19.59
C GLY A 43 -7.35 -1.55 19.14
N ALA A 44 -6.92 -2.34 18.16
CA ALA A 44 -7.70 -3.41 17.52
C ALA A 44 -6.98 -4.77 17.54
N GLY A 45 -6.20 -5.04 18.58
CA GLY A 45 -5.44 -6.29 18.74
C GLY A 45 -6.31 -7.56 18.83
N GLY A 46 -7.63 -7.42 19.04
CA GLY A 46 -8.58 -8.53 19.07
C GLY A 46 -9.04 -9.02 17.69
N ILE A 47 -8.67 -8.35 16.59
CA ILE A 47 -9.02 -8.78 15.23
C ILE A 47 -8.27 -10.08 14.88
N PRO A 48 -8.96 -11.18 14.53
CA PRO A 48 -8.30 -12.40 14.07
C PRO A 48 -7.52 -12.17 12.78
N ILE A 49 -6.28 -12.67 12.72
CA ILE A 49 -5.43 -12.61 11.53
C ILE A 49 -5.16 -14.02 11.03
N LEU A 50 -5.51 -14.29 9.77
CA LEU A 50 -5.30 -15.58 9.12
C LEU A 50 -4.29 -15.46 7.97
N ALA A 51 -3.24 -16.27 8.03
CA ALA A 51 -2.35 -16.48 6.90
C ALA A 51 -3.00 -17.44 5.89
N MET A 52 -3.12 -17.01 4.63
CA MET A 52 -3.69 -17.80 3.54
C MET A 52 -2.71 -18.87 3.05
N ASN A 53 -2.37 -19.83 3.91
CA ASN A 53 -1.45 -20.90 3.60
C ASN A 53 -2.07 -21.93 2.65
N LEU A 54 -1.23 -22.49 1.78
CA LEU A 54 -1.60 -23.62 0.93
C LEU A 54 -1.12 -24.92 1.59
N PRO A 55 -1.70 -26.07 1.23
CA PRO A 55 -1.16 -27.37 1.62
C PRO A 55 0.33 -27.48 1.29
N ARG A 56 1.11 -28.07 2.21
CA ARG A 56 2.58 -28.24 2.12
C ARG A 56 3.09 -28.72 0.73
N PRO A 57 2.51 -29.72 0.07
CA PRO A 57 3.02 -30.16 -1.24
C PRO A 57 2.89 -29.07 -2.33
N ILE A 58 1.80 -28.29 -2.30
CA ILE A 58 1.58 -27.19 -3.27
C ILE A 58 2.55 -26.04 -2.98
N ALA A 59 2.77 -25.73 -1.71
CA ALA A 59 3.72 -24.70 -1.30
C ALA A 59 5.16 -25.06 -1.70
N ALA A 60 5.58 -26.33 -1.53
CA ALA A 60 6.92 -26.79 -1.87
C ALA A 60 7.22 -26.67 -3.38
N LEU A 61 6.26 -27.07 -4.24
CA LEU A 61 6.39 -26.95 -5.69
C LEU A 61 6.53 -25.48 -6.14
N ALA A 62 5.78 -24.59 -5.51
CA ALA A 62 5.84 -23.17 -5.81
C ALA A 62 7.19 -22.54 -5.45
N SER A 63 7.72 -22.86 -4.26
CA SER A 63 9.02 -22.37 -3.80
C SER A 63 10.15 -22.82 -4.73
N TYR A 64 10.09 -24.06 -5.23
CA TYR A 64 11.06 -24.57 -6.20
C TYR A 64 11.05 -23.80 -7.53
N SER A 65 9.89 -23.31 -7.95
CA SER A 65 9.74 -22.58 -9.22
C SER A 65 10.15 -21.09 -9.17
N GLY A 66 10.48 -20.54 -8.00
CA GLY A 66 10.85 -19.12 -7.83
C GLY A 66 9.71 -18.11 -8.06
N ARG A 67 8.47 -18.57 -8.26
CA ARG A 67 7.33 -17.73 -8.66
C ARG A 67 6.47 -17.27 -7.47
N PHE A 68 7.07 -16.63 -6.46
CA PHE A 68 6.35 -16.16 -5.28
C PHE A 68 5.18 -15.21 -5.57
N GLU A 69 5.31 -14.33 -6.57
CA GLU A 69 4.21 -13.44 -6.99
C GLU A 69 3.06 -14.18 -7.68
N ALA A 70 3.34 -15.31 -8.34
CA ALA A 70 2.32 -16.14 -8.98
C ALA A 70 1.44 -16.86 -7.96
N MET A 71 1.81 -16.87 -6.67
CA MET A 71 1.07 -17.58 -5.62
C MET A 71 -0.16 -16.84 -5.09
N LYS A 72 -0.33 -15.56 -5.43
CA LYS A 72 -1.51 -14.78 -5.00
C LYS A 72 -2.80 -15.40 -5.49
N LEU A 73 -2.87 -15.72 -6.78
CA LEU A 73 -4.08 -16.28 -7.39
C LEU A 73 -4.39 -17.71 -6.87
N PRO A 74 -3.44 -18.67 -6.83
CA PRO A 74 -3.66 -19.99 -6.22
C PRO A 74 -4.13 -19.92 -4.77
N LYS A 75 -3.49 -19.10 -3.92
CA LYS A 75 -3.92 -18.89 -2.53
C LYS A 75 -5.36 -18.39 -2.47
N LEU A 76 -5.69 -17.37 -3.26
CA LEU A 76 -7.03 -16.81 -3.31
C LEU A 76 -8.08 -17.83 -3.79
N LEU A 77 -7.76 -18.65 -4.80
CA LEU A 77 -8.65 -19.71 -5.29
C LEU A 77 -8.87 -20.81 -4.25
N TYR A 78 -7.83 -21.19 -3.49
CA TYR A 78 -7.93 -22.16 -2.41
C TYR A 78 -8.79 -21.61 -1.25
N TRP A 79 -8.57 -20.35 -0.86
CA TRP A 79 -9.29 -19.69 0.23
C TRP A 79 -10.66 -19.12 -0.16
N GLN A 80 -11.05 -19.18 -1.44
CA GLN A 80 -12.26 -18.54 -1.96
C GLN A 80 -13.51 -18.88 -1.16
N ARG A 81 -13.66 -20.13 -0.71
CA ARG A 81 -14.88 -20.59 -0.03
C ARG A 81 -15.04 -19.91 1.33
N ARG A 82 -13.93 -19.65 2.04
CA ARG A 82 -13.97 -18.91 3.30
C ARG A 82 -14.18 -17.42 3.06
N LEU A 83 -13.43 -16.83 2.12
CA LEU A 83 -13.53 -15.41 1.79
C LEU A 83 -14.94 -15.01 1.32
N ARG A 84 -15.64 -15.90 0.63
CA ARG A 84 -17.01 -15.65 0.13
C ARG A 84 -18.10 -15.76 1.19
N ARG A 85 -17.76 -16.17 2.42
CA ARG A 85 -18.71 -16.16 3.56
C ARG A 85 -18.93 -14.77 4.13
N PHE A 86 -17.97 -13.85 3.93
CA PHE A 86 -18.09 -12.48 4.38
C PHE A 86 -19.10 -11.71 3.53
N ASP A 87 -19.70 -10.66 4.11
CA ASP A 87 -20.60 -9.74 3.39
C ASP A 87 -19.81 -8.75 2.52
N ALA A 88 -18.64 -8.32 3.00
CA ALA A 88 -17.75 -7.43 2.28
C ALA A 88 -16.27 -7.85 2.43
N ILE A 89 -15.46 -7.51 1.43
CA ILE A 89 -14.00 -7.62 1.44
C ILE A 89 -13.41 -6.26 1.09
N VAL A 90 -12.64 -5.70 2.01
CA VAL A 90 -11.87 -4.47 1.79
C VAL A 90 -10.44 -4.84 1.40
N THR A 91 -9.95 -4.37 0.26
CA THR A 91 -8.60 -4.71 -0.21
C THR A 91 -7.91 -3.57 -0.97
N ALA A 92 -6.59 -3.50 -0.81
CA ALA A 92 -5.74 -2.60 -1.58
C ALA A 92 -5.18 -3.24 -2.87
N GLU A 93 -5.37 -4.54 -3.06
CA GLU A 93 -4.96 -5.27 -4.27
C GLU A 93 -6.17 -5.59 -5.17
N ARG A 94 -5.90 -6.04 -6.40
CA ARG A 94 -6.92 -6.18 -7.46
C ARG A 94 -7.14 -7.61 -7.92
N THR A 95 -6.34 -8.55 -7.45
CA THR A 95 -6.46 -9.99 -7.73
C THR A 95 -7.73 -10.57 -7.09
N THR A 96 -8.20 -10.03 -5.95
CA THR A 96 -9.49 -10.39 -5.31
C THR A 96 -10.70 -10.27 -6.24
N THR A 97 -10.64 -9.43 -7.28
CA THR A 97 -11.70 -9.31 -8.29
C THR A 97 -11.99 -10.61 -9.04
N ILE A 98 -11.10 -11.62 -8.99
CA ILE A 98 -11.40 -12.96 -9.53
C ILE A 98 -12.65 -13.57 -8.89
N LEU A 99 -12.98 -13.22 -7.64
CA LEU A 99 -14.17 -13.74 -6.95
C LEU A 99 -15.48 -13.34 -7.66
N LYS A 100 -15.49 -12.22 -8.40
CA LYS A 100 -16.62 -11.80 -9.25
C LYS A 100 -16.78 -12.64 -10.51
N ARG A 101 -15.76 -13.41 -10.88
CA ARG A 101 -15.73 -14.27 -12.08
C ARG A 101 -16.00 -15.74 -11.76
N LEU A 102 -16.12 -16.11 -10.49
CA LEU A 102 -16.34 -17.48 -10.05
C LEU A 102 -17.83 -17.72 -9.69
N PRO A 103 -18.39 -18.90 -9.97
CA PRO A 103 -19.80 -19.20 -9.68
C PRO A 103 -20.08 -19.26 -8.17
N GLY A 104 -21.26 -18.82 -7.73
CA GLY A 104 -21.74 -18.83 -6.32
C GLY A 104 -21.84 -17.44 -5.67
N ARG A 105 -21.92 -17.37 -4.32
CA ARG A 105 -22.02 -16.11 -3.55
C ARG A 105 -20.88 -15.12 -3.85
N GLN A 106 -21.19 -13.86 -4.07
CA GLN A 106 -20.19 -12.82 -4.33
C GLN A 106 -20.23 -11.77 -3.22
N PRO A 107 -19.17 -11.63 -2.41
CA PRO A 107 -19.12 -10.55 -1.42
C PRO A 107 -19.05 -9.19 -2.12
N LEU A 108 -19.43 -8.15 -1.39
CA LEU A 108 -19.19 -6.77 -1.79
C LEU A 108 -17.68 -6.48 -1.73
N LEU A 109 -17.10 -6.01 -2.82
CA LEU A 109 -15.67 -5.73 -2.93
C LEU A 109 -15.44 -4.22 -2.85
N ILE A 110 -14.73 -3.79 -1.81
CA ILE A 110 -14.35 -2.40 -1.57
C ILE A 110 -12.86 -2.24 -1.84
N HIS A 111 -12.50 -1.34 -2.76
CA HIS A 111 -11.10 -1.07 -3.09
C HIS A 111 -10.58 0.20 -2.42
N ILE A 112 -9.41 0.11 -1.80
CA ILE A 112 -8.66 1.28 -1.31
C ILE A 112 -7.32 1.34 -2.07
N PRO A 113 -7.16 2.21 -3.08
CA PRO A 113 -5.93 2.31 -3.84
C PRO A 113 -4.73 2.68 -2.96
N HIS A 114 -3.60 2.01 -3.18
CA HIS A 114 -2.37 2.19 -2.40
C HIS A 114 -1.36 3.18 -3.01
N GLY A 115 -1.80 4.09 -3.88
CA GLY A 115 -0.95 5.11 -4.49
C GLY A 115 -1.74 6.34 -4.90
N ALA A 116 -1.13 7.52 -4.76
CA ALA A 116 -1.63 8.76 -5.34
C ALA A 116 -1.46 8.69 -6.87
N GLY A 117 -2.54 8.83 -7.62
CA GLY A 117 -2.63 8.52 -9.05
C GLY A 117 -1.81 9.40 -10.01
N ASP A 118 -0.69 9.99 -9.61
CA ASP A 118 0.01 11.05 -10.37
C ASP A 118 0.78 10.59 -11.61
N ARG A 119 0.79 9.28 -11.91
CA ARG A 119 1.38 8.80 -13.17
C ARG A 119 0.41 9.09 -14.32
N ALA A 120 0.96 9.49 -15.47
CA ALA A 120 0.22 9.63 -16.72
C ALA A 120 -0.38 8.30 -17.24
N LYS A 121 -0.02 7.17 -16.63
CA LYS A 121 -0.61 5.87 -16.95
C LYS A 121 -2.05 5.84 -16.42
N GLY A 122 -3.00 5.49 -17.29
CA GLY A 122 -4.39 5.28 -16.91
C GLY A 122 -4.55 4.20 -15.83
N PHE A 123 -5.71 4.15 -15.21
CA PHE A 123 -5.95 3.21 -14.12
C PHE A 123 -6.20 1.78 -14.64
N GLU A 124 -6.07 0.80 -13.74
CA GLU A 124 -6.23 -0.62 -14.06
C GLU A 124 -7.70 -0.98 -14.37
N PRO A 125 -8.02 -1.63 -15.51
CA PRO A 125 -9.41 -1.94 -15.89
C PRO A 125 -10.19 -2.80 -14.90
N ARG A 126 -9.51 -3.62 -14.10
CA ARG A 126 -10.14 -4.43 -13.04
C ARG A 126 -10.82 -3.61 -11.95
N LEU A 127 -10.57 -2.30 -11.88
CA LEU A 127 -11.31 -1.40 -10.99
C LEU A 127 -12.83 -1.46 -11.21
N ARG A 128 -13.27 -1.77 -12.44
CA ARG A 128 -14.69 -1.96 -12.78
C ARG A 128 -15.38 -3.13 -12.08
N LEU A 129 -14.61 -4.03 -11.45
CA LEU A 129 -15.12 -5.21 -10.76
C LEU A 129 -15.31 -4.98 -9.26
N PHE A 130 -14.94 -3.80 -8.76
CA PHE A 130 -15.23 -3.42 -7.39
C PHE A 130 -16.61 -2.76 -7.32
N ASP A 131 -17.32 -3.05 -6.24
CA ASP A 131 -18.62 -2.43 -5.98
C ASP A 131 -18.44 -1.02 -5.43
N GLU A 132 -17.37 -0.79 -4.65
CA GLU A 132 -17.03 0.51 -4.07
C GLU A 132 -15.53 0.80 -4.20
N VAL A 133 -15.17 2.06 -4.43
CA VAL A 133 -13.77 2.52 -4.46
C VAL A 133 -13.60 3.76 -3.58
N ILE A 134 -12.66 3.68 -2.63
CA ILE A 134 -12.32 4.77 -1.72
C ILE A 134 -10.97 5.37 -2.14
N THR A 135 -11.02 6.51 -2.82
CA THR A 135 -9.87 7.25 -3.33
C THR A 135 -9.28 8.21 -2.31
N ALA A 136 -8.00 8.54 -2.48
CA ALA A 136 -7.29 9.49 -1.63
C ALA A 136 -7.80 10.94 -1.74
N GLY A 137 -8.46 11.30 -2.85
CA GLY A 137 -8.92 12.66 -3.09
C GLY A 137 -9.66 12.82 -4.41
N GLU A 138 -10.28 13.98 -4.58
CA GLU A 138 -11.22 14.24 -5.68
C GLU A 138 -10.57 14.15 -7.07
N LYS A 139 -9.26 14.40 -7.18
CA LYS A 139 -8.53 14.24 -8.45
C LYS A 139 -8.62 12.82 -8.99
N ASP A 140 -8.35 11.83 -8.14
CA ASP A 140 -8.39 10.42 -8.55
C ASP A 140 -9.83 9.97 -8.82
N ARG A 141 -10.79 10.39 -7.97
CA ARG A 141 -12.22 10.14 -8.18
C ARG A 141 -12.70 10.62 -9.55
N ARG A 142 -12.47 11.90 -9.88
CA ARG A 142 -12.86 12.49 -11.17
C ARG A 142 -12.25 11.77 -12.36
N ARG A 143 -10.97 11.39 -12.28
CA ARG A 143 -10.30 10.66 -13.37
C ARG A 143 -10.85 9.25 -13.53
N MET A 144 -11.07 8.50 -12.44
CA MET A 144 -11.65 7.16 -12.51
C MET A 144 -13.07 7.17 -13.11
N VAL A 145 -13.87 8.18 -12.78
CA VAL A 145 -15.20 8.39 -13.38
C VAL A 145 -15.09 8.75 -14.86
N ALA A 146 -14.21 9.70 -15.22
CA ALA A 146 -14.02 10.12 -16.62
C ALA A 146 -13.51 8.98 -17.52
N GLU A 147 -12.68 8.08 -16.98
CA GLU A 147 -12.19 6.87 -17.67
C GLU A 147 -13.24 5.72 -17.70
N GLY A 148 -14.43 5.93 -17.10
CA GLY A 148 -15.51 4.93 -17.06
C GLY A 148 -15.12 3.67 -16.28
N LEU A 149 -14.31 3.81 -15.22
CA LEU A 149 -13.84 2.70 -14.40
C LEU A 149 -14.70 2.46 -13.18
N VAL A 150 -15.32 3.51 -12.65
CA VAL A 150 -16.21 3.47 -11.49
C VAL A 150 -17.33 4.46 -11.71
N ARG A 151 -18.54 4.14 -11.24
CA ARG A 151 -19.65 5.09 -11.27
C ARG A 151 -19.45 6.17 -10.20
N PRO A 152 -19.88 7.42 -10.40
CA PRO A 152 -19.71 8.49 -9.43
C PRO A 152 -20.25 8.16 -8.02
N GLU A 153 -21.35 7.44 -7.94
CA GLU A 153 -22.01 7.02 -6.70
C GLU A 153 -21.24 5.93 -5.93
N HIS A 154 -20.33 5.22 -6.60
CA HIS A 154 -19.53 4.13 -6.05
C HIS A 154 -18.05 4.51 -5.85
N CYS A 155 -17.73 5.81 -5.96
CA CYS A 155 -16.37 6.32 -5.88
C CYS A 155 -16.30 7.46 -4.88
N HIS A 156 -15.68 7.20 -3.72
CA HIS A 156 -15.67 8.09 -2.56
C HIS A 156 -14.29 8.69 -2.37
N ALA A 157 -14.20 10.01 -2.21
CA ALA A 157 -12.94 10.69 -1.90
C ALA A 157 -12.90 11.02 -0.41
N THR A 158 -12.11 10.27 0.37
CA THR A 158 -12.13 10.35 1.84
C THR A 158 -10.82 10.85 2.47
N GLY A 159 -9.85 11.24 1.65
CA GLY A 159 -8.50 11.58 2.14
C GLY A 159 -7.54 10.38 2.16
N TYR A 160 -6.28 10.64 2.46
CA TYR A 160 -5.22 9.64 2.37
C TYR A 160 -5.08 8.81 3.66
N ILE A 161 -5.76 7.65 3.70
CA ILE A 161 -5.81 6.74 4.86
C ILE A 161 -4.42 6.39 5.40
N LYS A 162 -3.42 6.21 4.52
CA LYS A 162 -2.05 5.91 4.93
C LYS A 162 -1.46 7.02 5.81
N LEU A 163 -1.76 8.30 5.53
CA LEU A 163 -1.24 9.40 6.35
C LEU A 163 -1.82 9.34 7.75
N ALA A 164 -3.14 9.18 7.87
CA ALA A 164 -3.82 8.99 9.15
C ALA A 164 -3.29 7.76 9.92
N ALA A 165 -2.91 6.70 9.20
CA ALA A 165 -2.26 5.53 9.79
C ALA A 165 -0.89 5.87 10.37
N VAL A 166 -0.06 6.59 9.59
CA VAL A 166 1.31 6.93 9.96
C VAL A 166 1.32 7.85 11.17
N GLU A 167 0.45 8.87 11.22
CA GLU A 167 0.35 9.78 12.37
C GLU A 167 0.05 9.05 13.69
N ARG A 168 -0.74 7.96 13.64
CA ARG A 168 -1.11 7.17 14.82
C ARG A 168 -0.09 6.11 15.19
N LEU A 169 0.49 5.44 14.19
CA LEU A 169 1.42 4.31 14.38
C LEU A 169 2.85 4.77 14.64
N TYR A 170 3.21 5.92 14.08
CA TYR A 170 4.52 6.52 14.18
C TYR A 170 4.30 7.96 14.67
N PRO A 171 3.91 8.14 15.96
CA PRO A 171 3.98 9.48 16.55
C PRO A 171 5.36 10.04 16.24
N MET A 172 5.39 11.28 15.74
CA MET A 172 6.59 11.92 15.17
C MET A 172 7.83 11.42 15.91
N PRO A 173 8.70 10.62 15.26
CA PRO A 173 9.90 10.17 15.94
C PRO A 173 10.60 11.43 16.43
N ASP A 174 11.17 11.36 17.63
CA ASP A 174 12.24 12.27 17.99
C ASP A 174 13.36 11.98 16.98
N ILE A 175 13.31 12.67 15.84
CA ILE A 175 14.30 12.63 14.78
C ILE A 175 15.51 13.26 15.44
N GLY A 176 16.28 12.45 16.18
CA GLY A 176 17.48 12.82 16.92
C GLY A 176 18.63 13.26 16.02
N THR A 177 18.31 13.83 14.85
CA THR A 177 19.23 14.50 13.94
C THR A 177 18.91 16.00 14.01
N PRO A 178 19.91 16.85 14.32
CA PRO A 178 19.68 18.27 14.53
C PRO A 178 19.51 18.94 13.17
N LEU A 179 18.32 18.85 12.59
CA LEU A 179 17.92 19.85 11.61
C LEU A 179 18.07 21.18 12.34
N SER A 180 19.01 22.01 11.90
CA SER A 180 19.24 23.29 12.56
C SER A 180 17.94 24.08 12.48
N PRO A 181 17.30 24.46 13.61
CA PRO A 181 16.03 25.17 13.59
C PRO A 181 16.11 26.49 12.83
N GLU A 182 17.30 27.06 12.74
CA GLU A 182 17.61 28.32 12.07
C GLU A 182 17.76 28.18 10.56
N ARG A 183 17.88 26.95 10.03
CA ARG A 183 18.07 26.68 8.60
C ARG A 183 16.77 26.21 7.94
N PRO A 184 16.37 26.80 6.80
CA PRO A 184 15.27 26.26 6.02
C PRO A 184 15.60 24.85 5.50
N THR A 185 14.58 23.99 5.41
CA THR A 185 14.74 22.58 4.99
C THR A 185 14.35 22.38 3.53
N ILE A 186 15.23 21.74 2.77
CA ILE A 186 14.98 21.24 1.43
C ILE A 186 14.68 19.74 1.51
N LEU A 187 13.49 19.34 1.04
CA LEU A 187 13.14 17.94 0.80
C LEU A 187 13.32 17.62 -0.68
N TYR A 188 14.32 16.81 -1.00
CA TYR A 188 14.59 16.34 -2.36
C TYR A 188 14.17 14.88 -2.52
N ASN A 189 13.09 14.64 -3.28
CA ASN A 189 12.54 13.30 -3.54
C ASN A 189 12.63 12.97 -5.04
N PRO A 190 13.80 12.53 -5.54
CA PRO A 190 13.97 12.24 -6.96
C PRO A 190 13.17 11.00 -7.39
N HIS A 191 12.57 11.08 -8.58
CA HIS A 191 11.82 9.97 -9.15
C HIS A 191 12.76 8.79 -9.49
N PHE A 192 12.33 7.53 -9.27
CA PHE A 192 13.19 6.35 -9.49
C PHE A 192 13.44 6.00 -10.98
N ALA A 193 12.49 6.33 -11.85
CA ALA A 193 12.62 6.02 -13.27
C ALA A 193 13.61 6.99 -13.93
N ARG A 194 14.72 6.47 -14.47
CA ARG A 194 15.82 7.23 -15.08
C ARG A 194 15.36 8.36 -16.01
N LYS A 195 14.39 8.08 -16.89
CA LYS A 195 13.87 9.07 -17.86
C LYS A 195 13.12 10.24 -17.21
N MET A 196 12.64 10.08 -15.98
CA MET A 196 11.87 11.07 -15.22
C MET A 196 12.63 11.58 -13.99
N SER A 197 13.85 11.09 -13.77
CA SER A 197 14.65 11.42 -12.59
C SER A 197 15.55 12.62 -12.89
N SER A 198 15.56 13.59 -11.98
CA SER A 198 16.63 14.57 -11.91
C SER A 198 17.93 13.96 -11.39
N TRP A 199 17.86 12.82 -10.67
CA TRP A 199 19.03 12.23 -10.01
C TRP A 199 20.16 11.95 -10.99
N THR A 200 19.85 11.17 -12.04
CA THR A 200 20.84 10.77 -13.05
C THR A 200 21.32 11.90 -13.95
N ARG A 201 20.72 13.10 -13.86
CA ARG A 201 21.13 14.26 -14.65
C ARG A 201 22.00 15.23 -13.84
N PHE A 202 21.59 15.52 -12.60
CA PHE A 202 22.25 16.51 -11.76
C PHE A 202 21.97 16.33 -10.26
N GLY A 203 21.47 15.17 -9.81
CA GLY A 203 21.05 14.99 -8.42
C GLY A 203 22.17 15.08 -7.40
N GLU A 204 23.29 14.42 -7.68
CA GLU A 204 24.50 14.44 -6.85
C GLU A 204 25.09 15.85 -6.81
N ALA A 205 25.34 16.44 -7.98
CA ALA A 205 25.85 17.82 -8.07
C ALA A 205 24.94 18.85 -7.36
N LEU A 206 23.61 18.65 -7.40
CA LEU A 206 22.66 19.48 -6.65
C LEU A 206 22.83 19.28 -5.14
N ALA A 207 22.92 18.03 -4.67
CA ALA A 207 23.12 17.72 -3.26
C ALA A 207 24.44 18.28 -2.74
N ASP A 208 25.55 18.06 -3.46
CA ASP A 208 26.88 18.58 -3.13
C ASP A 208 26.87 20.10 -3.03
N ARG A 209 26.19 20.77 -3.96
CA ARG A 209 26.10 22.23 -3.94
C ARG A 209 25.34 22.73 -2.71
N ILE A 210 24.22 22.09 -2.37
CA ILE A 210 23.42 22.46 -1.19
C ILE A 210 24.21 22.23 0.10
N ILE A 211 24.95 21.11 0.19
CA ILE A 211 25.82 20.78 1.31
C ILE A 211 26.93 21.83 1.44
N ALA A 212 27.62 22.15 0.34
CA ALA A 212 28.73 23.12 0.32
C ALA A 212 28.29 24.54 0.70
N GLU A 213 27.07 24.95 0.36
CA GLU A 213 26.54 26.25 0.77
C GLU A 213 26.26 26.31 2.29
N GLY A 214 25.94 25.19 2.94
CA GLY A 214 25.72 25.12 4.39
C GLY A 214 24.53 25.95 4.92
N ARG A 215 23.71 26.52 4.03
CA ARG A 215 22.58 27.42 4.37
C ARG A 215 21.27 26.67 4.66
N TYR A 216 21.16 25.42 4.20
CA TYR A 216 19.92 24.64 4.26
C TYR A 216 20.14 23.33 5.03
N ASN A 217 19.08 22.84 5.64
CA ASN A 217 18.99 21.40 5.91
C ASN A 217 18.63 20.69 4.60
N LEU A 218 19.24 19.55 4.29
CA LEU A 218 18.91 18.75 3.11
C LEU A 218 18.45 17.35 3.52
N ILE A 219 17.24 16.98 3.12
CA ILE A 219 16.71 15.63 3.24
C ILE A 219 16.59 15.05 1.83
N VAL A 220 17.38 14.03 1.52
CA VAL A 220 17.27 13.27 0.28
C VAL A 220 16.44 12.01 0.56
N ALA A 221 15.26 11.94 -0.03
CA ALA A 221 14.28 10.86 0.21
C ALA A 221 13.95 10.12 -1.09
N PRO A 222 14.90 9.37 -1.67
CA PRO A 222 14.67 8.67 -2.92
C PRO A 222 13.71 7.50 -2.71
N HIS A 223 13.00 7.11 -3.77
CA HIS A 223 12.24 5.86 -3.75
C HIS A 223 13.19 4.65 -3.54
N VAL A 224 12.77 3.62 -2.79
CA VAL A 224 13.59 2.45 -2.41
C VAL A 224 14.40 1.82 -3.56
N ARG A 225 13.81 1.68 -4.74
CA ARG A 225 14.52 1.17 -5.94
C ARG A 225 15.69 2.01 -6.43
N LEU A 226 15.69 3.32 -6.16
CA LEU A 226 16.82 4.19 -6.42
C LEU A 226 17.83 4.07 -5.29
N GLN A 227 17.36 4.04 -4.04
CA GLN A 227 18.21 3.79 -2.87
C GLN A 227 19.02 2.49 -3.00
N GLU A 228 18.39 1.38 -3.38
CA GLU A 228 19.04 0.09 -3.63
C GLU A 228 20.15 0.16 -4.70
N ARG A 229 20.00 1.04 -5.69
CA ARG A 229 21.02 1.23 -6.74
C ARG A 229 22.19 2.07 -6.25
N LEU A 230 21.91 3.14 -5.51
CA LEU A 230 22.95 4.00 -4.95
C LEU A 230 23.83 3.22 -3.97
N SER A 231 23.23 2.39 -3.10
CA SER A 231 23.99 1.55 -2.18
C SER A 231 24.80 0.44 -2.88
N ALA A 232 24.40 0.01 -4.07
CA ALA A 232 25.17 -0.95 -4.87
C ALA A 232 26.37 -0.28 -5.56
N GLU A 233 26.22 0.95 -6.05
CA GLU A 233 27.29 1.73 -6.68
C GLU A 233 28.35 2.23 -5.68
N GLU A 234 28.02 2.39 -4.39
CA GLU A 234 28.98 2.71 -3.32
C GLU A 234 29.84 1.52 -2.84
N SER A 235 29.49 0.28 -3.25
CA SER A 235 30.14 -0.96 -2.82
C SER A 235 31.12 -1.54 -3.84
N ASP A 236 31.25 -0.90 -5.01
CA ASP A 236 32.18 -1.23 -6.11
C ASP A 236 33.32 -0.19 -6.20
#